data_AF-A0AAV8URU2-F1
#
_entry.id   AF-A0AAV8URU2-F1
#
_cell.length_a   1.000
_cell.length_b   1.000
_cell.length_c   1.000
_cell.angle_alpha   90.00
_cell.angle_beta   90.00
_cell.angle_gamma   90.00
#
_symmetry.space_group_name_H-M   'P 1'
#
loop_
_entity.id
_entity.type
_entity.pdbx_description
1 polymer ?
#
loop_
_entity_poly.entity_id
_entity_poly.type
_entity_poly.pdbx_seq_one_letter_code
_entity_poly.pdbx_strand_id
1 'polypeptide(L)'
;MNVAFATVANGMRYSKRSRAAAESVTSKVKVWEYNSRLIGANLNLREKRFIAHCELEDGEEITAHCPNPGAMKGFGLETKPSVVLTKSTDTKRKLPWTLECVKVKDNWVNCNTMLPNRVIAAALRQRAIPELDDYVSVQSEVKYGTQNSRVDFVLTSADGVETYLEVKSVTLREDFTENQPVATFPDCKSTRGKKHMEELREICQKKNKKSVVLLFVNRTDVNAFAPSNLDPDYKRAFYDAVASGVKPLPYVFETDPETGEVFLYGQTLPVLEEHQTPELQKKQKPSRKRSTRVNKKKEK
;
A
#
# COMPACT_ATOMS: atom_id res chain seq x y z
N MET A 1 42.70 20.97 -10.30
CA MET A 1 42.43 22.18 -11.09
C MET A 1 41.29 21.87 -12.05
N ASN A 2 40.23 22.67 -11.97
CA ASN A 2 38.93 22.48 -12.59
C ASN A 2 38.97 22.45 -14.11
N VAL A 3 38.14 21.60 -14.70
CA VAL A 3 37.48 21.90 -15.98
C VAL A 3 36.00 21.68 -15.77
N ALA A 4 35.28 22.80 -15.63
CA ALA A 4 33.84 22.86 -15.52
C ALA A 4 33.20 22.69 -16.90
N PHE A 5 32.23 21.78 -17.03
CA PHE A 5 31.27 21.83 -18.12
C PHE A 5 29.97 22.44 -17.59
N ALA A 6 29.64 23.59 -18.15
CA ALA A 6 28.41 24.32 -17.90
C ALA A 6 27.22 23.56 -18.50
N THR A 7 26.24 23.20 -17.67
CA THR A 7 24.93 22.75 -18.15
C THR A 7 23.98 23.94 -18.17
N VAL A 8 23.44 24.20 -19.35
CA VAL A 8 22.49 25.26 -19.67
C VAL A 8 21.26 25.14 -18.77
N ALA A 9 21.05 26.13 -17.91
CA ALA A 9 19.85 26.28 -17.11
C ALA A 9 18.69 26.76 -18.00
N ASN A 10 17.78 25.85 -18.37
CA ASN A 10 16.48 26.25 -18.91
C ASN A 10 15.63 26.84 -17.77
N GLY A 11 15.63 28.16 -17.69
CA GLY A 11 14.83 28.92 -16.74
C GLY A 11 13.35 28.89 -17.10
N MET A 12 12.62 27.92 -16.56
CA MET A 12 11.16 27.97 -16.45
C MET A 12 10.79 28.56 -15.09
N ARG A 13 10.37 29.84 -15.06
CA ARG A 13 9.92 30.51 -13.83
C ARG A 13 8.55 29.97 -13.43
N TYR A 14 8.53 29.02 -12.49
CA TYR A 14 7.32 28.64 -11.79
C TYR A 14 6.92 29.72 -10.78
N SER A 15 5.62 30.02 -10.70
CA SER A 15 5.05 30.94 -9.72
C SER A 15 5.39 30.52 -8.28
N LYS A 16 5.43 31.46 -7.32
CA LYS A 16 5.66 31.16 -5.89
C LYS A 16 4.70 30.09 -5.33
N ARG A 17 3.46 30.02 -5.85
CA ARG A 17 2.47 28.99 -5.48
C ARG A 17 2.81 27.60 -6.01
N SER A 18 3.27 27.48 -7.25
CA SER A 18 3.66 26.20 -7.85
C SER A 18 4.97 25.64 -7.28
N ARG A 19 5.86 26.53 -6.80
CA ARG A 19 7.08 26.13 -6.08
C ARG A 19 6.75 25.62 -4.68
N ALA A 20 5.84 26.30 -3.97
CA ALA A 20 5.34 25.85 -2.66
C ALA A 20 4.57 24.51 -2.73
N ALA A 21 3.83 24.25 -3.81
CA ALA A 21 3.15 22.96 -4.02
C ALA A 21 4.12 21.82 -4.37
N ALA A 22 5.25 22.11 -5.03
CA ALA A 22 6.31 21.14 -5.29
C ALA A 22 7.21 20.92 -4.05
N GLU A 23 7.48 21.96 -3.26
CA GLU A 23 8.24 21.90 -2.01
C GLU A 23 7.41 21.24 -0.88
N SER A 24 6.08 21.42 -0.84
CA SER A 24 5.20 20.78 0.16
C SER A 24 5.01 19.27 -0.02
N VAL A 25 5.42 18.72 -1.17
CA VAL A 25 5.41 17.27 -1.46
C VAL A 25 6.69 16.58 -0.98
N THR A 26 7.71 17.33 -0.52
CA THR A 26 9.04 16.76 -0.18
C THR A 26 9.33 16.61 1.30
N SER A 27 8.53 17.18 2.20
CA SER A 27 8.73 16.99 3.64
C SER A 27 8.21 15.61 4.06
N LYS A 28 9.14 14.68 4.28
CA LYS A 28 8.88 13.39 4.92
C LYS A 28 9.48 13.36 6.32
N VAL A 29 8.83 12.67 7.25
CA VAL A 29 9.31 12.49 8.62
C VAL A 29 9.55 11.01 8.89
N LYS A 30 10.67 10.68 9.54
CA LYS A 30 10.90 9.32 10.01
C LYS A 30 9.88 9.00 11.10
N VAL A 31 9.15 7.90 10.95
CA VAL A 31 8.12 7.47 11.92
C VAL A 31 8.43 6.11 12.52
N TRP A 32 9.28 5.32 11.89
CA TRP A 32 9.62 3.97 12.34
C TRP A 32 10.95 3.51 11.76
N GLU A 33 11.54 2.48 12.33
CA GLU A 33 12.75 1.83 11.82
C GLU A 33 12.73 0.33 12.12
N TYR A 34 13.36 -0.45 11.25
CA TYR A 34 13.59 -1.87 11.48
C TYR A 34 14.62 -2.09 12.58
N ASN A 35 14.34 -3.01 13.51
CA ASN A 35 15.28 -3.42 14.55
C ASN A 35 16.41 -4.32 14.04
N SER A 36 16.34 -4.76 12.78
CA SER A 36 17.32 -5.60 12.11
C SER A 36 17.65 -5.01 10.76
N ARG A 37 18.90 -5.17 10.33
CA ARG A 37 19.34 -4.78 8.98
C ARG A 37 18.47 -5.47 7.92
N LEU A 38 18.08 -4.70 6.91
CA LEU A 38 17.49 -5.21 5.69
C LEU A 38 18.61 -5.73 4.77
N ILE A 39 18.43 -6.97 4.30
CA ILE A 39 19.43 -7.69 3.53
C ILE A 39 18.89 -7.92 2.12
N GLY A 40 19.66 -7.47 1.12
CA GLY A 40 19.32 -7.61 -0.30
C GLY A 40 19.38 -9.06 -0.78
N ALA A 41 18.43 -9.41 -1.65
CA ALA A 41 18.35 -10.72 -2.29
C ALA A 41 17.54 -10.61 -3.61
N ASN A 42 17.49 -11.69 -4.39
CA ASN A 42 16.58 -11.83 -5.53
C ASN A 42 15.54 -12.92 -5.25
N LEU A 43 14.28 -12.66 -5.60
CA LEU A 43 13.20 -13.63 -5.44
C LEU A 43 13.27 -14.68 -6.56
N ASN A 44 13.33 -15.96 -6.20
CA ASN A 44 13.26 -17.06 -7.17
C ASN A 44 11.82 -17.54 -7.37
N LEU A 45 11.08 -17.76 -6.27
CA LEU A 45 9.72 -18.28 -6.30
C LEU A 45 8.97 -17.94 -5.01
N ARG A 46 7.73 -17.45 -5.14
CA ARG A 46 6.76 -17.43 -4.03
C ARG A 46 5.86 -18.66 -4.12
N GLU A 47 6.00 -19.56 -3.15
CA GLU A 47 5.27 -20.81 -3.08
C GLU A 47 4.21 -20.77 -1.96
N LYS A 48 3.02 -21.35 -2.21
CA LYS A 48 1.98 -21.59 -1.18
C LYS A 48 1.64 -20.35 -0.34
N ARG A 49 1.73 -19.16 -0.94
CA ARG A 49 1.51 -17.81 -0.36
C ARG A 49 2.53 -17.38 0.70
N PHE A 50 2.98 -18.28 1.57
CA PHE A 50 3.75 -17.96 2.78
C PHE A 50 5.23 -18.31 2.72
N ILE A 51 5.71 -18.87 1.60
CA ILE A 51 7.10 -19.27 1.40
C ILE A 51 7.67 -18.48 0.22
N ALA A 52 8.85 -17.88 0.41
CA ALA A 52 9.61 -17.21 -0.63
C ALA A 52 11.02 -17.82 -0.70
N HIS A 53 11.34 -18.43 -1.83
CA HIS A 53 12.68 -18.89 -2.14
C HIS A 53 13.46 -17.72 -2.74
N CYS A 54 14.61 -17.38 -2.17
CA CYS A 54 15.42 -16.25 -2.58
C CYS A 54 16.89 -16.63 -2.69
N GLU A 55 17.68 -15.80 -3.37
CA GLU A 55 19.13 -15.93 -3.48
C GLU A 55 19.77 -14.64 -2.97
N LEU A 56 20.69 -14.76 -2.00
CA LEU A 56 21.45 -13.63 -1.46
C LEU A 56 22.51 -13.15 -2.46
N GLU A 57 23.12 -11.99 -2.20
CA GLU A 57 24.17 -11.42 -3.07
C GLU A 57 25.42 -12.32 -3.21
N ASP A 58 25.71 -13.15 -2.21
CA ASP A 58 26.81 -14.12 -2.23
C ASP A 58 26.46 -15.46 -2.91
N GLY A 59 25.22 -15.59 -3.41
CA GLY A 59 24.71 -16.79 -4.06
C GLY A 59 24.10 -17.82 -3.10
N GLU A 60 24.02 -17.55 -1.80
CA GLU A 60 23.33 -18.45 -0.86
C GLU A 60 21.82 -18.52 -1.17
N GLU A 61 21.31 -19.71 -1.44
CA GLU A 61 19.86 -19.95 -1.55
C GLU A 61 19.23 -20.04 -0.16
N ILE A 62 18.22 -19.21 0.10
CA ILE A 62 17.51 -19.17 1.36
C ILE A 62 16.00 -19.35 1.17
N THR A 63 15.34 -19.83 2.23
CA THR A 63 13.88 -19.85 2.32
C THR A 63 13.41 -18.85 3.37
N ALA A 64 12.58 -17.89 2.94
CA ALA A 64 11.98 -16.87 3.77
C ALA A 64 10.48 -17.09 3.97
N HIS A 65 9.97 -16.64 5.12
CA HIS A 65 8.55 -16.45 5.32
C HIS A 65 8.07 -15.25 4.50
N CYS A 66 6.97 -15.42 3.76
CA CYS A 66 6.23 -14.34 3.13
C CYS A 66 5.01 -13.97 4.01
N PRO A 67 5.07 -12.88 4.80
CA PRO A 67 3.98 -12.42 5.68
C PRO A 67 2.88 -11.67 4.90
N ASN A 68 2.51 -12.19 3.73
CA ASN A 68 1.40 -11.69 2.93
C ASN A 68 0.50 -12.85 2.50
N PRO A 69 -0.73 -12.96 3.02
CA PRO A 69 -1.68 -14.00 2.59
C PRO A 69 -2.35 -13.68 1.25
N GLY A 70 -2.25 -12.43 0.77
CA GLY A 70 -2.92 -11.92 -0.42
C GLY A 70 -2.28 -12.36 -1.73
N ALA A 71 -2.89 -11.93 -2.84
CA ALA A 71 -2.41 -12.26 -4.18
C ALA A 71 -1.03 -11.63 -4.46
N MET A 72 -0.70 -10.50 -3.80
CA MET A 72 0.45 -9.65 -4.14
C MET A 72 0.40 -9.25 -5.61
N LYS A 73 -0.79 -8.88 -6.09
CA LYS A 73 -0.94 -8.37 -7.45
C LYS A 73 -0.21 -7.03 -7.58
N GLY A 74 0.50 -6.85 -8.70
CA GLY A 74 1.28 -5.64 -8.97
C GLY A 74 2.71 -5.66 -8.43
N PHE A 75 3.13 -6.74 -7.77
CA PHE A 75 4.50 -6.92 -7.29
C PHE A 75 5.49 -7.47 -8.33
N GLY A 76 5.00 -7.94 -9.49
CA GLY A 76 5.86 -8.47 -10.57
C GLY A 76 6.66 -9.70 -10.18
N LEU A 77 6.13 -10.58 -9.32
CA LEU A 77 6.86 -11.73 -8.77
C LEU A 77 7.40 -12.68 -9.85
N GLU A 78 6.75 -12.73 -11.01
CA GLU A 78 7.16 -13.50 -12.18
C GLU A 78 8.47 -13.02 -12.81
N THR A 79 8.88 -11.77 -12.57
CA THR A 79 10.13 -11.21 -13.10
C THR A 79 11.33 -11.51 -12.19
N LYS A 80 11.14 -12.30 -11.13
CA LYS A 80 12.16 -12.58 -10.12
C LYS A 80 12.80 -11.30 -9.55
N PRO A 81 11.98 -10.38 -8.99
CA PRO A 81 12.44 -9.06 -8.58
C PRO A 81 13.46 -9.13 -7.45
N SER A 82 14.26 -8.07 -7.32
CA SER A 82 15.05 -7.84 -6.11
C SER A 82 14.12 -7.65 -4.91
N VAL A 83 14.55 -8.14 -3.77
CA VAL A 83 13.82 -8.11 -2.51
C VAL A 83 14.74 -7.72 -1.37
N VAL A 84 14.15 -7.29 -0.26
CA VAL A 84 14.88 -7.14 1.01
C VAL A 84 14.22 -7.96 2.10
N LEU A 85 15.08 -8.53 2.95
CA LEU A 85 14.72 -9.50 3.97
C LEU A 85 15.21 -9.03 5.34
N THR A 86 14.51 -9.43 6.41
CA THR A 86 15.08 -9.44 7.76
C THR A 86 15.46 -10.87 8.17
N LYS A 87 16.52 -11.00 8.97
CA LYS A 87 16.90 -12.25 9.63
C LYS A 87 16.57 -12.19 11.11
N SER A 88 15.79 -13.15 11.58
CA SER A 88 15.48 -13.34 12.99
C SER A 88 16.64 -14.03 13.71
N THR A 89 16.94 -13.58 14.93
CA THR A 89 17.89 -14.23 15.85
C THR A 89 17.26 -15.35 16.67
N ASP A 90 15.92 -15.46 16.67
CA ASP A 90 15.20 -16.54 17.33
C ASP A 90 15.45 -17.89 16.64
N THR A 91 16.24 -18.73 17.31
CA THR A 91 16.66 -20.06 16.84
C THR A 91 15.52 -21.07 16.79
N LYS A 92 14.35 -20.77 17.38
CA LYS A 92 13.16 -21.64 17.34
C LYS A 92 12.36 -21.48 16.05
N ARG A 93 12.62 -20.43 15.25
CA ARG A 93 11.89 -20.20 14.01
C ARG A 93 12.30 -21.21 12.94
N LYS A 94 11.30 -21.88 12.35
CA LYS A 94 11.49 -22.76 11.19
C LYS A 94 12.04 -22.01 9.97
N LEU A 95 11.56 -20.77 9.75
CA LEU A 95 12.03 -19.88 8.70
C LEU A 95 12.65 -18.64 9.38
N PRO A 96 13.99 -18.52 9.43
CA PRO A 96 14.64 -17.40 10.12
C PRO A 96 14.54 -16.11 9.31
N TRP A 97 14.34 -16.20 8.00
CA TRP A 97 14.23 -15.05 7.10
C TRP A 97 12.77 -14.63 6.92
N THR A 98 12.52 -13.32 6.84
CA THR A 98 11.21 -12.75 6.53
C THR A 98 11.34 -11.83 5.32
N LEU A 99 10.46 -12.01 4.34
CA LEU A 99 10.35 -11.14 3.17
C LEU A 99 9.65 -9.83 3.57
N GLU A 100 10.37 -8.72 3.48
CA GLU A 100 9.87 -7.42 3.91
C GLU A 100 9.34 -6.58 2.75
N CYS A 101 10.21 -6.30 1.78
CA CYS A 101 9.87 -5.48 0.61
C CYS A 101 10.32 -6.17 -0.68
N VAL A 102 9.63 -5.82 -1.76
CA VAL A 102 9.93 -6.24 -3.12
C VAL A 102 10.15 -4.98 -3.94
N LYS A 103 11.16 -4.99 -4.80
CA LYS A 103 11.44 -3.89 -5.71
C LYS A 103 10.47 -3.95 -6.89
N VAL A 104 9.64 -2.92 -7.04
CA VAL A 104 8.69 -2.75 -8.14
C VAL A 104 9.10 -1.50 -8.92
N LYS A 105 9.69 -1.72 -10.11
CA LYS A 105 10.39 -0.67 -10.86
C LYS A 105 11.48 -0.04 -9.97
N ASP A 106 11.37 1.25 -9.68
CA ASP A 106 12.34 1.99 -8.85
C ASP A 106 11.92 2.08 -7.38
N ASN A 107 10.80 1.47 -6.97
CA ASN A 107 10.23 1.62 -5.63
C ASN A 107 10.34 0.33 -4.80
N TRP A 108 10.66 0.48 -3.52
CA TRP A 108 10.58 -0.60 -2.55
C TRP A 108 9.17 -0.67 -1.96
N VAL A 109 8.45 -1.73 -2.29
CA VAL A 109 7.08 -1.95 -1.84
C VAL A 109 7.07 -3.04 -0.77
N ASN A 110 6.72 -2.66 0.44
CA ASN A 110 6.50 -3.51 1.59
C ASN A 110 5.37 -4.51 1.30
N CYS A 111 5.71 -5.79 1.35
CA CYS A 111 4.74 -6.86 1.27
C CYS A 111 4.36 -7.40 2.65
N ASN A 112 5.05 -7.00 3.72
CA ASN A 112 4.76 -7.45 5.06
C ASN A 112 3.51 -6.81 5.65
N THR A 113 2.38 -7.52 5.56
CA THR A 113 1.07 -7.00 5.98
C THR A 113 0.96 -6.72 7.49
N MET A 114 1.94 -7.11 8.30
CA MET A 114 2.01 -6.77 9.72
C MET A 114 2.70 -5.44 9.99
N LEU A 115 3.49 -4.92 9.03
CA LEU A 115 4.25 -3.68 9.22
C LEU A 115 3.33 -2.44 9.39
N PRO A 116 2.26 -2.24 8.59
CA PRO A 116 1.46 -1.02 8.66
C PRO A 116 0.99 -0.68 10.07
N ASN A 117 0.40 -1.61 10.82
CA ASN A 117 -0.08 -1.35 12.17
C ASN A 117 1.06 -0.95 13.13
N ARG A 118 2.27 -1.53 12.97
CA ARG A 118 3.43 -1.15 13.80
C ARG A 118 3.89 0.27 13.51
N VAL A 119 3.95 0.63 12.22
CA VAL A 119 4.35 1.98 11.78
C VAL A 119 3.30 3.00 12.23
N ILE A 120 2.01 2.71 12.06
CA ILE A 120 0.93 3.60 12.51
C ILE A 120 0.94 3.76 14.03
N ALA A 121 1.15 2.69 14.80
CA ALA A 121 1.28 2.82 16.25
C ALA A 121 2.46 3.73 16.65
N ALA A 122 3.58 3.67 15.94
CA ALA A 122 4.73 4.55 16.17
C ALA A 122 4.45 6.00 15.74
N ALA A 123 3.82 6.20 14.57
CA ALA A 123 3.43 7.51 14.06
C ALA A 123 2.42 8.21 14.99
N LEU A 124 1.46 7.47 15.55
CA LEU A 124 0.57 7.97 16.59
C LEU A 124 1.38 8.40 17.82
N ARG A 125 2.26 7.55 18.38
CA ARG A 125 3.08 7.98 19.55
C ARG A 125 3.86 9.27 19.31
N GLN A 126 4.28 9.53 18.08
CA GLN A 126 5.02 10.72 17.67
C GLN A 126 4.14 11.91 17.27
N ARG A 127 2.80 11.78 17.29
CA ARG A 127 1.84 12.77 16.79
C ARG A 127 2.09 13.18 15.33
N ALA A 128 2.57 12.23 14.51
CA ALA A 128 2.98 12.50 13.13
C ALA A 128 1.81 12.60 12.13
N ILE A 129 0.57 12.37 12.57
CA ILE A 129 -0.64 12.43 11.73
C ILE A 129 -1.55 13.55 12.27
N PRO A 130 -1.45 14.77 11.73
CA PRO A 130 -2.13 15.95 12.30
C PRO A 130 -3.65 15.81 12.41
N GLU A 131 -4.30 15.09 11.47
CA GLU A 131 -5.74 14.88 11.50
C GLU A 131 -6.22 14.03 12.67
N LEU A 132 -5.31 13.37 13.38
CA LEU A 132 -5.58 12.47 14.48
C LEU A 132 -4.98 12.95 15.81
N ASP A 133 -4.38 14.14 15.90
CA ASP A 133 -3.60 14.54 17.08
C ASP A 133 -4.44 14.88 18.35
N ASP A 134 -5.76 14.82 18.26
CA ASP A 134 -6.65 15.09 19.40
C ASP A 134 -7.01 13.81 20.18
N TYR A 135 -6.02 13.20 20.84
CA TYR A 135 -6.26 12.10 21.80
C TYR A 135 -5.37 12.19 23.04
N VAL A 136 -5.87 11.59 24.12
CA VAL A 136 -5.14 11.36 25.38
C VAL A 136 -4.84 9.88 25.60
N SER A 137 -5.54 8.97 24.92
CA SER A 137 -5.28 7.53 25.00
C SER A 137 -5.44 6.82 23.65
N VAL A 138 -4.68 5.74 23.48
CA VAL A 138 -4.72 4.86 22.30
C VAL A 138 -4.88 3.41 22.77
N GLN A 139 -5.87 2.72 22.22
CA GLN A 139 -6.06 1.27 22.39
C GLN A 139 -5.93 0.59 21.04
N SER A 140 -5.34 -0.61 21.01
CA SER A 140 -5.18 -1.41 19.79
C SER A 140 -6.07 -2.66 19.80
N GLU A 141 -6.46 -3.16 18.63
CA GLU A 141 -7.20 -4.42 18.45
C GLU A 141 -8.54 -4.47 19.22
N VAL A 142 -9.26 -3.35 19.24
CA VAL A 142 -10.50 -3.19 20.00
C VAL A 142 -11.66 -3.83 19.25
N LYS A 143 -12.45 -4.67 19.93
CA LYS A 143 -13.67 -5.24 19.36
C LYS A 143 -14.70 -4.15 19.11
N TYR A 144 -15.36 -4.19 17.96
CA TYR A 144 -16.38 -3.22 17.59
C TYR A 144 -17.45 -3.83 16.67
N GLY A 145 -18.48 -3.02 16.41
CA GLY A 145 -19.55 -3.39 15.50
C GLY A 145 -20.44 -4.51 16.04
N THR A 146 -21.42 -4.90 15.24
CA THR A 146 -22.35 -5.98 15.55
C THR A 146 -21.84 -7.34 15.08
N GLN A 147 -20.79 -7.37 14.26
CA GLN A 147 -20.33 -8.59 13.61
C GLN A 147 -18.99 -9.11 14.16
N ASN A 148 -18.62 -8.72 15.39
CA ASN A 148 -17.43 -9.19 16.12
C ASN A 148 -16.10 -8.92 15.40
N SER A 149 -16.02 -7.80 14.68
CA SER A 149 -14.77 -7.31 14.08
C SER A 149 -13.88 -6.65 15.13
N ARG A 150 -12.60 -6.48 14.78
CA ARG A 150 -11.64 -5.72 15.58
C ARG A 150 -11.10 -4.58 14.72
N VAL A 151 -11.11 -3.38 15.28
CA VAL A 151 -10.53 -2.19 14.66
C VAL A 151 -9.09 -2.12 15.12
N ASP A 152 -8.21 -1.66 14.24
CA ASP A 152 -6.78 -1.62 14.53
C ASP A 152 -6.49 -0.72 15.73
N PHE A 153 -7.12 0.46 15.79
CA PHE A 153 -6.99 1.38 16.92
C PHE A 153 -8.29 2.11 17.30
N VAL A 154 -8.40 2.48 18.58
CA VAL A 154 -9.35 3.48 19.09
C VAL A 154 -8.56 4.58 19.79
N LEU A 155 -8.73 5.82 19.33
CA LEU A 155 -8.13 7.02 19.91
C LEU A 155 -9.21 7.76 20.71
N THR A 156 -8.94 8.14 21.96
CA THR A 156 -9.92 8.85 22.80
C THR A 156 -9.40 10.24 23.13
N SER A 157 -10.16 11.28 22.78
CA SER A 157 -9.89 12.68 23.10
C SER A 157 -10.17 13.01 24.57
N ALA A 158 -9.69 14.17 25.03
CA ALA A 158 -9.89 14.61 26.42
C ALA A 158 -11.37 14.83 26.78
N ASP A 159 -12.21 15.19 25.80
CA ASP A 159 -13.66 15.34 25.94
C ASP A 159 -14.44 14.02 25.73
N GLY A 160 -13.73 12.89 25.57
CA GLY A 160 -14.32 11.55 25.51
C GLY A 160 -14.84 11.13 24.14
N VAL A 161 -14.48 11.82 23.06
CA VAL A 161 -14.80 11.41 21.69
C VAL A 161 -13.86 10.28 21.27
N GLU A 162 -14.42 9.17 20.78
CA GLU A 162 -13.67 8.01 20.31
C GLU A 162 -13.52 8.06 18.78
N THR A 163 -12.28 7.95 18.29
CA THR A 163 -11.97 7.79 16.87
C THR A 163 -11.56 6.35 16.59
N TYR A 164 -12.41 5.63 15.86
CA TYR A 164 -12.17 4.27 15.39
C TYR A 164 -11.32 4.33 14.12
N LEU A 165 -10.10 3.83 14.20
CA LEU A 165 -9.09 3.94 13.14
C LEU A 165 -8.76 2.55 12.60
N GLU A 166 -9.21 2.30 11.37
CA GLU A 166 -8.87 1.11 10.60
C GLU A 166 -7.72 1.40 9.63
N VAL A 167 -6.72 0.53 9.58
CA VAL A 167 -5.54 0.63 8.71
C VAL A 167 -5.67 -0.36 7.56
N LYS A 168 -5.47 0.12 6.33
CA LYS A 168 -5.42 -0.73 5.12
C LYS A 168 -4.05 -0.64 4.46
N SER A 169 -3.41 -1.77 4.21
CA SER A 169 -2.17 -1.84 3.43
C SER A 169 -2.48 -1.66 1.94
N VAL A 170 -1.94 -0.60 1.34
CA VAL A 170 -2.19 -0.26 -0.08
C VAL A 170 -0.88 -0.32 -0.86
N THR A 171 -0.78 -1.33 -1.73
CA THR A 171 0.45 -1.63 -2.51
C THR A 171 0.20 -1.68 -4.02
N LEU A 172 -1.06 -1.87 -4.44
CA LEU A 172 -1.43 -1.92 -5.85
C LEU A 172 -1.43 -0.52 -6.45
N ARG A 173 -0.90 -0.41 -7.67
CA ARG A 173 -0.95 0.78 -8.52
C ARG A 173 -1.67 0.43 -9.80
N GLU A 174 -2.66 1.24 -10.15
CA GLU A 174 -3.41 1.13 -11.40
C GLU A 174 -3.28 2.45 -12.18
N ASP A 175 -3.19 2.34 -13.51
CA ASP A 175 -3.14 3.49 -14.40
C ASP A 175 -4.56 3.69 -14.99
N PHE A 176 -5.38 4.50 -14.32
CA PHE A 176 -6.77 4.77 -14.75
C PHE A 176 -6.87 5.79 -15.89
N THR A 177 -5.97 6.77 -15.92
CA THR A 177 -5.88 7.77 -16.98
C THR A 177 -4.45 7.86 -17.50
N GLU A 178 -4.28 8.29 -18.74
CA GLU A 178 -2.95 8.69 -19.22
C GLU A 178 -2.41 9.79 -18.29
N ASN A 179 -1.26 9.54 -17.66
CA ASN A 179 -0.52 10.44 -16.77
C ASN A 179 -0.97 10.57 -15.30
N GLN A 180 -1.86 9.72 -14.77
CA GLN A 180 -2.11 9.67 -13.33
C GLN A 180 -2.05 8.25 -12.75
N PRO A 181 -0.91 7.86 -12.15
CA PRO A 181 -0.81 6.60 -11.42
C PRO A 181 -1.56 6.66 -10.10
N VAL A 182 -2.49 5.73 -9.88
CA VAL A 182 -3.38 5.73 -8.72
C VAL A 182 -3.07 4.53 -7.83
N ALA A 183 -2.90 4.77 -6.53
CA ALA A 183 -2.85 3.72 -5.53
C ALA A 183 -4.24 3.14 -5.32
N THR A 184 -4.37 1.81 -5.33
CA THR A 184 -5.68 1.18 -5.19
C THR A 184 -5.71 0.04 -4.18
N PHE A 185 -6.88 -0.15 -3.58
CA PHE A 185 -7.16 -1.23 -2.65
C PHE A 185 -8.61 -1.72 -2.83
N PRO A 186 -8.88 -3.04 -2.73
CA PRO A 186 -7.94 -4.13 -2.49
C PRO A 186 -7.27 -4.67 -3.77
N ASP A 187 -6.26 -5.52 -3.62
CA ASP A 187 -5.58 -6.20 -4.73
C ASP A 187 -6.31 -7.48 -5.23
N CYS A 188 -7.34 -7.92 -4.49
CA CYS A 188 -8.30 -8.96 -4.84
C CYS A 188 -9.61 -8.76 -4.06
N LYS A 189 -10.64 -9.58 -4.32
CA LYS A 189 -11.88 -9.54 -3.52
C LYS A 189 -11.61 -9.67 -2.02
N SER A 190 -12.20 -8.79 -1.22
CA SER A 190 -12.02 -8.64 0.21
C SER A 190 -13.36 -8.44 0.92
N THR A 191 -14.03 -9.56 1.20
CA THR A 191 -15.27 -9.57 1.99
C THR A 191 -15.06 -9.00 3.39
N ARG A 192 -13.88 -9.25 3.99
CA ARG A 192 -13.48 -8.66 5.27
C ARG A 192 -13.33 -7.14 5.17
N GLY A 193 -12.69 -6.63 4.12
CA GLY A 193 -12.54 -5.20 3.89
C GLY A 193 -13.89 -4.51 3.78
N LYS A 194 -14.81 -5.09 2.99
CA LYS A 194 -16.17 -4.57 2.80
C LYS A 194 -16.90 -4.45 4.14
N LYS A 195 -16.92 -5.55 4.90
CA LYS A 195 -17.56 -5.62 6.22
C LYS A 195 -17.06 -4.53 7.17
N HIS A 196 -15.75 -4.32 7.22
CA HIS A 196 -15.18 -3.28 8.08
C HIS A 196 -15.62 -1.86 7.65
N MET A 197 -15.74 -1.58 6.34
CA MET A 197 -16.27 -0.29 5.88
C MET A 197 -17.74 -0.09 6.29
N GLU A 198 -18.56 -1.13 6.20
CA GLU A 198 -19.96 -1.10 6.66
C GLU A 198 -20.05 -0.84 8.17
N GLU A 199 -19.22 -1.49 8.99
CA GLU A 199 -19.21 -1.27 10.44
C GLU A 199 -18.65 0.11 10.83
N LEU A 200 -17.64 0.63 10.12
CA LEU A 200 -17.15 2.00 10.32
C LEU A 200 -18.22 3.04 10.00
N ARG A 201 -19.01 2.81 8.94
CA ARG A 201 -20.17 3.63 8.59
C ARG A 201 -21.23 3.63 9.69
N GLU A 202 -21.52 2.48 10.30
CA GLU A 202 -22.44 2.42 11.44
C GLU A 202 -21.91 3.16 12.67
N ILE A 203 -20.59 3.14 12.89
CA ILE A 203 -19.97 3.80 14.04
C ILE A 203 -19.99 5.32 13.92
N CYS A 204 -19.67 5.89 12.76
CA CYS A 204 -19.58 7.35 12.62
C CYS A 204 -20.93 8.07 12.77
N GLN A 205 -22.04 7.31 12.73
CA GLN A 205 -23.39 7.82 12.96
C GLN A 205 -23.77 7.89 14.45
N LYS A 206 -22.93 7.35 15.34
CA LYS A 206 -23.18 7.36 16.78
C LYS A 206 -22.62 8.63 17.41
N LYS A 207 -23.28 9.12 18.47
CA LYS A 207 -22.80 10.27 19.25
C LYS A 207 -21.40 10.00 19.81
N ASN A 208 -20.56 11.04 19.80
CA ASN A 208 -19.18 11.01 20.31
C ASN A 208 -18.28 9.93 19.68
N LYS A 209 -18.58 9.52 18.44
CA LYS A 209 -17.74 8.58 17.69
C LYS A 209 -17.38 9.15 16.33
N LYS A 210 -16.12 9.01 15.96
CA LYS A 210 -15.57 9.28 14.63
C LYS A 210 -15.06 7.97 14.05
N SER A 211 -15.08 7.84 12.73
CA SER A 211 -14.50 6.70 12.02
C SER A 211 -13.50 7.20 10.99
N VAL A 212 -12.34 6.57 10.97
CA VAL A 212 -11.24 6.88 10.05
C VAL A 212 -10.78 5.59 9.41
N VAL A 213 -10.57 5.63 8.09
CA VAL A 213 -9.80 4.61 7.38
C VAL A 213 -8.50 5.24 6.93
N LEU A 214 -7.38 4.74 7.44
CA LEU A 214 -6.05 5.16 7.05
C LEU A 214 -5.52 4.17 6.01
N LEU A 215 -5.25 4.66 4.82
CA LEU A 215 -4.70 3.88 3.73
C LEU A 215 -3.18 4.05 3.80
N PHE A 216 -2.49 3.01 4.23
CA PHE A 216 -1.04 2.93 4.26
C PHE A 216 -0.54 2.71 2.84
N VAL A 217 -0.36 3.79 2.09
CA VAL A 217 0.06 3.77 0.69
C VAL A 217 1.56 3.59 0.63
N ASN A 218 2.02 2.36 0.37
CA ASN A 218 3.44 2.08 0.27
C ASN A 218 3.91 2.13 -1.19
N ARG A 219 3.67 3.30 -1.79
CA ARG A 219 3.97 3.64 -3.18
C ARG A 219 4.28 5.13 -3.24
N THR A 220 5.48 5.48 -3.67
CA THR A 220 5.89 6.87 -3.91
C THR A 220 5.68 7.29 -5.38
N ASP A 221 5.33 6.34 -6.25
CA ASP A 221 5.08 6.54 -7.69
C ASP A 221 3.58 6.68 -8.04
N VAL A 222 2.80 7.27 -7.13
CA VAL A 222 1.34 7.48 -7.24
C VAL A 222 0.98 8.92 -6.84
N ASN A 223 -0.13 9.43 -7.36
CA ASN A 223 -0.58 10.81 -7.10
C ASN A 223 -2.01 10.92 -6.57
N ALA A 224 -2.73 9.80 -6.47
CA ALA A 224 -4.08 9.73 -5.95
C ALA A 224 -4.36 8.36 -5.35
N PHE A 225 -5.44 8.25 -4.58
CA PHE A 225 -5.99 6.98 -4.10
C PHE A 225 -7.38 6.74 -4.67
N ALA A 226 -7.71 5.48 -4.97
CA ALA A 226 -9.08 5.07 -5.19
C ALA A 226 -9.33 3.60 -4.77
N PRO A 227 -10.54 3.25 -4.33
CA PRO A 227 -10.93 1.85 -4.22
C PRO A 227 -10.86 1.13 -5.59
N SER A 228 -10.25 -0.05 -5.62
CA SER A 228 -9.98 -0.81 -6.86
C SER A 228 -11.26 -1.40 -7.47
N ASN A 229 -11.30 -1.44 -8.81
CA ASN A 229 -12.32 -2.16 -9.57
C ASN A 229 -12.25 -3.70 -9.42
N LEU A 230 -11.20 -4.22 -8.77
CA LEU A 230 -11.05 -5.66 -8.51
C LEU A 230 -12.05 -6.18 -7.47
N ASP A 231 -12.61 -5.29 -6.66
CA ASP A 231 -13.71 -5.59 -5.75
C ASP A 231 -14.78 -4.48 -5.80
N PRO A 232 -15.75 -4.58 -6.72
CA PRO A 232 -16.85 -3.62 -6.82
C PRO A 232 -17.70 -3.50 -5.56
N ASP A 233 -17.81 -4.57 -4.76
CA ASP A 233 -18.59 -4.54 -3.52
C ASP A 233 -17.86 -3.78 -2.42
N TYR A 234 -16.54 -3.97 -2.28
CA TYR A 234 -15.72 -3.13 -1.41
C TYR A 234 -15.75 -1.67 -1.87
N LYS A 235 -15.61 -1.43 -3.18
CA LYS A 235 -15.60 -0.09 -3.77
C LYS A 235 -16.86 0.70 -3.41
N ARG A 236 -18.03 0.09 -3.62
CA ARG A 236 -19.31 0.69 -3.22
C ARG A 236 -19.37 0.95 -1.71
N ALA A 237 -19.02 -0.05 -0.90
CA ALA A 237 -19.03 0.10 0.56
C ALA A 237 -18.07 1.20 1.07
N PHE A 238 -16.93 1.40 0.40
CA PHE A 238 -16.00 2.48 0.70
C PHE A 238 -16.63 3.85 0.44
N TYR A 239 -17.18 4.09 -0.75
CA TYR A 239 -17.82 5.37 -1.06
C TYR A 239 -19.06 5.64 -0.21
N ASP A 240 -19.88 4.62 0.05
CA ASP A 240 -21.04 4.74 0.96
C ASP A 240 -20.62 5.15 2.38
N ALA A 241 -19.52 4.59 2.88
CA ALA A 241 -18.97 4.90 4.19
C ALA A 241 -18.41 6.34 4.23
N VAL A 242 -17.65 6.75 3.21
CA VAL A 242 -17.13 8.12 3.10
C VAL A 242 -18.25 9.14 3.03
N ALA A 243 -19.27 8.90 2.20
CA ALA A 243 -20.46 9.75 2.11
C ALA A 243 -21.23 9.83 3.44
N SER A 244 -21.11 8.82 4.30
CA SER A 244 -21.72 8.78 5.64
C SER A 244 -20.83 9.40 6.73
N GLY A 245 -19.66 9.94 6.40
CA GLY A 245 -18.77 10.64 7.34
C GLY A 245 -17.56 9.85 7.83
N VAL A 246 -17.28 8.65 7.29
CA VAL A 246 -15.99 7.98 7.51
C VAL A 246 -14.89 8.77 6.80
N LYS A 247 -13.85 9.21 7.52
CA LYS A 247 -12.77 10.01 6.94
C LYS A 247 -11.69 9.11 6.32
N PRO A 248 -11.42 9.19 5.01
CA PRO A 248 -10.28 8.50 4.40
C PRO A 248 -8.99 9.33 4.56
N LEU A 249 -7.89 8.68 4.93
CA LEU A 249 -6.56 9.28 5.05
C LEU A 249 -5.52 8.45 4.26
N PRO A 250 -5.36 8.68 2.95
CA PRO A 250 -4.35 7.99 2.16
C PRO A 250 -2.97 8.64 2.29
N TYR A 251 -2.20 8.13 3.24
CA TYR A 251 -0.85 8.60 3.51
C TYR A 251 0.19 7.76 2.78
N VAL A 252 1.17 8.43 2.17
CA VAL A 252 2.30 7.77 1.52
C VAL A 252 3.38 7.45 2.55
N PHE A 253 3.84 6.20 2.51
CA PHE A 253 4.95 5.70 3.31
C PHE A 253 6.05 5.16 2.40
N GLU A 254 7.31 5.44 2.75
CA GLU A 254 8.48 4.95 2.04
C GLU A 254 9.39 4.20 3.01
N THR A 255 9.84 3.01 2.60
CA THR A 255 10.89 2.26 3.29
C THR A 255 12.20 2.52 2.58
N ASP A 256 13.19 3.02 3.31
CA ASP A 256 14.57 3.04 2.86
C ASP A 256 15.23 1.71 3.26
N PRO A 257 15.60 0.84 2.30
CA PRO A 257 16.22 -0.44 2.61
C PRO A 257 17.67 -0.33 3.11
N GLU A 258 18.37 0.77 2.82
CA GLU A 258 19.77 0.92 3.23
C GLU A 258 19.86 1.21 4.72
N THR A 259 19.00 2.11 5.19
CA THR A 259 18.95 2.54 6.60
C THR A 259 17.97 1.70 7.43
N GLY A 260 16.98 1.06 6.80
CA GLY A 260 15.87 0.41 7.50
C GLY A 260 14.85 1.41 8.06
N GLU A 261 14.91 2.68 7.67
CA GLU A 261 13.99 3.70 8.13
C GLU A 261 12.69 3.69 7.31
N VAL A 262 11.59 4.03 7.97
CA VAL A 262 10.28 4.21 7.33
C VAL A 262 9.82 5.64 7.54
N PHE A 263 9.51 6.30 6.42
CA PHE A 263 9.12 7.69 6.37
C PHE A 263 7.64 7.84 6.05
N LEU A 264 7.00 8.84 6.65
CA LEU A 264 5.66 9.33 6.34
C LEU A 264 5.77 10.64 5.58
N TYR A 265 5.10 10.74 4.44
CA TYR A 265 4.98 11.99 3.69
C TYR A 265 3.92 12.89 4.33
N GLY A 266 4.21 14.19 4.46
CA GLY A 266 3.39 15.13 5.23
C GLY A 266 2.03 15.52 4.65
N GLN A 267 1.61 14.93 3.52
CA GLN A 267 0.31 15.20 2.90
C GLN A 267 -0.39 13.91 2.49
N THR A 268 -1.70 13.87 2.66
CA THR A 268 -2.55 12.81 2.10
C THR A 268 -2.67 12.97 0.59
N LEU A 269 -2.77 11.86 -0.12
CA LEU A 269 -3.19 11.85 -1.52
C LEU A 269 -4.66 12.30 -1.67
N PRO A 270 -5.04 12.93 -2.78
CA PRO A 270 -6.46 13.09 -3.11
C PRO A 270 -7.12 11.72 -3.28
N VAL A 271 -8.35 11.58 -2.77
CA VAL A 271 -9.21 10.43 -3.05
C VAL A 271 -10.02 10.75 -4.30
N LEU A 272 -9.96 9.89 -5.32
CA LEU A 272 -10.76 10.06 -6.53
C LEU A 272 -12.23 9.70 -6.25
N GLU A 273 -13.12 10.45 -6.88
CA GLU A 273 -14.56 10.17 -6.90
C GLU A 273 -14.88 8.97 -7.79
N GLU A 274 -16.03 8.34 -7.56
CA GLU A 274 -16.41 7.11 -8.29
C GLU A 274 -16.38 7.28 -9.82
N HIS A 275 -16.93 8.39 -10.32
CA HIS A 275 -16.99 8.71 -11.75
C HIS A 275 -15.61 8.94 -12.40
N GLN A 276 -14.57 9.19 -11.60
CA GLN A 276 -13.19 9.40 -12.07
C GLN A 276 -12.41 8.09 -12.23
N THR A 277 -13.01 6.95 -11.84
CA THR A 277 -12.37 5.64 -11.88
C THR A 277 -13.03 4.74 -12.93
N PRO A 278 -12.62 4.85 -14.22
CA PRO A 278 -13.22 4.07 -15.29
C PRO A 278 -13.11 2.57 -15.01
N GLU A 279 -14.12 1.80 -15.40
CA GLU A 279 -14.04 0.35 -15.35
C GLU A 279 -12.79 -0.12 -16.12
N LEU A 280 -12.06 -1.09 -15.57
CA LEU A 280 -10.94 -1.71 -16.27
C LEU A 280 -11.47 -2.26 -17.61
N GLN A 281 -11.07 -1.64 -18.72
CA GLN A 281 -11.38 -2.16 -20.05
C GLN A 281 -10.89 -3.62 -20.07
N LYS A 282 -11.83 -4.57 -20.23
CA LYS A 282 -11.48 -5.98 -20.40
C LYS A 282 -10.59 -6.04 -21.64
N LYS A 283 -9.28 -6.26 -21.46
CA LYS A 283 -8.36 -6.53 -22.57
C LYS A 283 -9.01 -7.60 -23.44
N GLN A 284 -9.46 -7.22 -24.64
CA GLN A 284 -10.05 -8.17 -25.57
C GLN A 284 -9.03 -9.28 -25.77
N LYS A 285 -9.41 -10.53 -25.43
CA LYS A 285 -8.57 -11.69 -25.76
C LYS A 285 -8.35 -11.65 -27.27
N PRO A 286 -7.11 -11.75 -27.78
CA PRO A 286 -6.89 -11.83 -29.22
C PRO A 286 -7.71 -13.01 -29.75
N SER A 287 -8.54 -12.73 -30.76
CA SER A 287 -9.40 -13.76 -31.34
C SER A 287 -8.50 -14.86 -31.89
N ARG A 288 -8.74 -16.10 -31.45
CA ARG A 288 -8.11 -17.26 -32.07
C ARG A 288 -8.62 -17.34 -33.50
N LYS A 289 -7.84 -16.84 -34.47
CA LYS A 289 -8.09 -17.13 -35.90
C LYS A 289 -8.13 -18.64 -36.05
N ARG A 290 -9.32 -19.19 -36.34
CA ARG A 290 -9.48 -20.59 -36.77
C ARG A 290 -8.68 -20.75 -38.06
N SER A 291 -7.57 -21.48 -37.97
CA SER A 291 -6.90 -22.05 -39.14
C SER A 291 -7.87 -23.03 -39.80
N THR A 292 -8.42 -22.64 -40.95
CA THR A 292 -9.12 -23.55 -41.86
C THR A 292 -8.07 -24.42 -42.54
N ARG A 293 -7.99 -25.68 -42.10
CA ARG A 293 -7.26 -26.74 -42.81
C ARG A 293 -7.97 -26.98 -44.15
N VAL A 294 -7.34 -26.60 -45.25
CA VAL A 294 -7.76 -26.98 -46.61
C VAL A 294 -7.41 -28.45 -46.81
N ASN A 295 -8.44 -29.30 -46.90
CA ASN A 295 -8.30 -30.68 -47.35
C ASN A 295 -8.06 -30.69 -48.87
N LYS A 296 -6.82 -30.95 -49.30
CA LYS A 296 -6.55 -31.40 -50.67
C LYS A 296 -7.00 -32.86 -50.80
N LYS A 297 -8.16 -33.07 -51.46
CA LYS A 297 -8.54 -34.38 -52.00
C LYS A 297 -7.57 -34.75 -53.13
N LYS A 298 -7.13 -36.00 -53.10
CA LYS A 298 -6.41 -36.69 -54.15
C LYS A 298 -7.35 -36.92 -55.34
N GLU A 299 -6.92 -36.58 -56.54
CA GLU A 299 -7.40 -37.19 -57.79
C GLU A 299 -6.28 -38.06 -58.35
N LYS A 300 -6.67 -39.27 -58.74
CA LYS A 300 -5.95 -40.17 -59.64
C LYS A 300 -6.47 -39.90 -61.05
#